data_AF-A0A4T0CRY0-F1
#
_entry.id   AF-A0A4T0CRY0-F1
#
_cell.length_a   1.000
_cell.length_b   1.000
_cell.length_c   1.000
_cell.angle_alpha   90.00
_cell.angle_beta   90.00
_cell.angle_gamma   90.00
#
_symmetry.space_group_name_H-M   'P 1'
#
loop_
_entity.id
_entity.type
_entity.pdbx_description
1 polymer ?
#
loop_
_entity_poly.entity_id
_entity_poly.type
_entity_poly.pdbx_seq_one_letter_code
_entity_poly.pdbx_strand_id
1 'polypeptide(L)'
;MYAVTGEDVARAISWLLGWSYFTSWSLSFYPQPLRCWKRRSTRGITVDFPLLNIVGFTSYFISTTSFLFSPEIRQQYAVRHPFAPEPTVRFNDLVFALHGTIVCFVFYSQFYPRLWNFEVVKGQRASSTALGIFYGSIIGVAITVLLVSLFKGGRDTADSWADIDVVRSRVSQFRRPR
;
A
#
# COMPACT_ATOMS: atom_id res chain seq x y z
N MET A 1 29.02 -6.88 -31.80
CA MET A 1 28.86 -7.66 -30.55
C MET A 1 28.44 -6.67 -29.48
N TYR A 2 27.22 -6.80 -28.91
CA TYR A 2 26.80 -5.96 -27.80
C TYR A 2 27.57 -6.41 -26.55
N ALA A 3 28.44 -5.55 -26.02
CA ALA A 3 29.07 -5.80 -24.72
C ALA A 3 27.96 -5.69 -23.66
N VAL A 4 27.56 -6.84 -23.11
CA VAL A 4 26.62 -6.86 -21.98
C VAL A 4 27.36 -6.29 -20.78
N THR A 5 27.04 -5.06 -20.41
CA THR A 5 27.64 -4.36 -19.28
C THR A 5 27.13 -4.97 -17.97
N GLY A 6 27.94 -4.97 -16.91
CA GLY A 6 27.53 -5.49 -15.59
C GLY A 6 26.26 -4.81 -15.04
N GLU A 7 26.04 -3.55 -15.41
CA GLU A 7 24.81 -2.81 -15.11
C GLU A 7 23.57 -3.40 -15.78
N ASP A 8 23.69 -3.93 -16.99
CA ASP A 8 22.57 -4.53 -17.72
C ASP A 8 22.17 -5.86 -17.10
N VAL A 9 23.16 -6.64 -16.66
CA VAL A 9 22.92 -7.86 -15.87
C VAL A 9 22.26 -7.53 -14.54
N ALA A 10 22.75 -6.50 -13.83
CA ALA A 10 22.15 -6.07 -12.57
C ALA A 10 20.69 -5.60 -12.75
N ARG A 11 20.40 -4.85 -13.82
CA ARG A 11 19.04 -4.44 -14.19
C ARG A 11 18.15 -5.64 -14.50
N ALA A 12 18.63 -6.59 -15.29
CA ALA A 12 17.89 -7.81 -15.62
C ALA A 12 17.59 -8.67 -14.38
N ILE A 13 18.58 -8.87 -13.49
CA ILE A 13 18.39 -9.59 -12.22
C ILE A 13 17.38 -8.85 -11.34
N SER A 14 17.50 -7.53 -11.20
CA SER A 14 16.57 -6.72 -10.42
C SER A 14 15.13 -6.80 -10.94
N TRP A 15 14.96 -6.87 -12.28
CA TRP A 15 13.67 -7.07 -12.93
C TRP A 15 13.11 -8.47 -12.66
N LEU A 16 13.92 -9.52 -12.87
CA LEU A 16 13.52 -10.91 -12.62
C LEU A 16 13.15 -11.14 -11.15
N LEU A 17 13.94 -10.61 -10.22
CA LEU A 17 13.66 -10.69 -8.78
C LEU A 17 12.36 -9.98 -8.44
N GLY A 18 12.12 -8.78 -8.98
CA GLY A 18 10.87 -8.04 -8.77
C GLY A 18 9.62 -8.80 -9.24
N TRP A 19 9.69 -9.47 -10.40
CA TRP A 19 8.59 -10.30 -10.90
C TRP A 19 8.46 -11.62 -10.16
N SER A 20 9.57 -12.26 -9.77
CA SER A 20 9.53 -13.49 -8.98
C SER A 20 8.95 -13.27 -7.58
N TYR A 21 9.24 -12.12 -6.98
CA TYR A 21 8.63 -11.68 -5.72
C TYR A 21 7.12 -11.50 -5.89
N PHE A 22 6.70 -10.78 -6.94
CA PHE A 22 5.29 -10.62 -7.28
C PHE A 22 4.60 -11.97 -7.46
N THR A 23 5.16 -12.91 -8.23
CA THR A 23 4.52 -14.20 -8.50
C THR A 23 4.47 -15.10 -7.27
N SER A 24 5.56 -15.20 -6.52
CA SER A 24 5.64 -16.01 -5.30
C SER A 24 4.63 -15.54 -4.26
N TRP A 25 4.57 -14.23 -4.04
CA TRP A 25 3.69 -13.66 -3.04
C TRP A 25 2.23 -13.66 -3.52
N SER A 26 1.96 -13.38 -4.80
CA SER A 26 0.61 -13.56 -5.40
C SER A 26 0.11 -14.99 -5.23
N LEU A 27 0.95 -16.00 -5.52
CA LEU A 27 0.59 -17.41 -5.36
C LEU A 27 0.20 -17.75 -3.91
N SER A 28 0.78 -17.06 -2.93
CA SER A 28 0.47 -17.25 -1.51
C SER A 28 -0.93 -16.77 -1.10
N PHE A 29 -1.63 -15.93 -1.87
CA PHE A 29 -3.00 -15.51 -1.53
C PHE A 29 -4.08 -16.50 -1.93
N TYR A 30 -3.82 -17.30 -2.96
CA TYR A 30 -4.80 -18.22 -3.52
C TYR A 30 -5.18 -19.44 -2.67
N PRO A 31 -4.32 -20.02 -1.79
CA PRO A 31 -4.65 -21.25 -1.08
C PRO A 31 -5.90 -21.11 -0.21
N GLN A 32 -6.11 -19.95 0.42
CA GLN A 32 -7.22 -19.71 1.34
C GLN A 32 -8.57 -19.54 0.61
N PRO A 33 -8.73 -18.65 -0.39
CA PRO A 33 -9.96 -18.54 -1.18
C PRO A 33 -10.29 -19.80 -1.98
N LEU A 34 -9.28 -20.49 -2.53
CA LEU A 34 -9.50 -21.73 -3.30
C LEU A 34 -10.01 -22.87 -2.42
N ARG A 35 -9.53 -22.97 -1.17
CA ARG A 35 -10.04 -23.96 -0.21
C ARG A 35 -11.50 -23.68 0.15
N CYS A 36 -11.87 -22.42 0.35
CA CYS A 36 -13.27 -22.03 0.54
C CYS A 36 -14.13 -22.36 -0.68
N TRP A 37 -13.62 -22.10 -1.89
CA TRP A 37 -14.35 -22.43 -3.11
C TRP A 37 -14.56 -23.93 -3.27
N LYS A 38 -13.52 -24.75 -3.04
CA LYS A 38 -13.61 -26.22 -3.11
C LYS A 38 -14.57 -26.81 -2.08
N ARG A 39 -14.62 -26.22 -0.88
CA ARG A 39 -15.51 -26.68 0.21
C ARG A 39 -16.91 -26.06 0.13
N ARG A 40 -17.15 -25.09 -0.77
CA ARG A 40 -18.39 -24.28 -0.83
C ARG A 40 -18.82 -23.74 0.53
N SER A 41 -17.86 -23.50 1.43
CA SER A 41 -18.11 -23.11 2.82
C SER A 41 -16.97 -22.25 3.35
N THR A 42 -17.32 -21.19 4.09
CA THR A 42 -16.38 -20.29 4.77
C THR A 42 -16.11 -20.72 6.22
N ARG A 43 -16.48 -21.95 6.57
CA ARG A 43 -16.34 -22.50 7.91
C ARG A 43 -14.87 -22.60 8.33
N GLY A 44 -14.52 -21.93 9.43
CA GLY A 44 -13.16 -21.90 9.98
C GLY A 44 -12.28 -20.75 9.50
N ILE A 45 -12.81 -19.79 8.74
CA ILE A 45 -12.09 -18.56 8.36
C ILE A 45 -12.73 -17.35 9.03
N THR A 46 -11.94 -16.53 9.70
CA THR A 46 -12.42 -15.29 10.30
C THR A 46 -12.62 -14.21 9.23
N VAL A 47 -13.76 -13.52 9.26
CA VAL A 47 -14.08 -12.39 8.35
C VAL A 47 -13.05 -11.25 8.46
N ASP A 48 -12.42 -11.12 9.64
CA ASP A 48 -11.42 -10.10 9.93
C ASP A 48 -10.19 -10.19 9.03
N PHE A 49 -9.79 -11.41 8.66
CA PHE A 49 -8.60 -11.62 7.85
C PHE A 49 -8.69 -10.94 6.47
N PRO A 50 -9.69 -11.24 5.61
CA PRO A 50 -9.84 -10.53 4.34
C PRO A 50 -10.16 -9.05 4.53
N LEU A 51 -10.92 -8.67 5.57
CA LEU A 51 -11.27 -7.27 5.83
C LEU A 51 -10.03 -6.40 6.10
N LEU A 52 -9.14 -6.85 6.98
CA LEU A 52 -7.90 -6.12 7.30
C LEU A 52 -6.94 -6.09 6.11
N ASN A 53 -6.87 -7.18 5.33
CA ASN A 53 -6.06 -7.20 4.12
C ASN A 53 -6.58 -6.23 3.05
N ILE A 54 -7.90 -6.06 2.90
CA ILE A 54 -8.45 -5.03 1.99
C ILE A 54 -7.95 -3.64 2.39
N VAL A 55 -7.98 -3.29 3.68
CA VAL A 55 -7.48 -1.99 4.16
C VAL A 55 -5.98 -1.86 3.88
N GLY A 56 -5.20 -2.89 4.18
CA GLY A 56 -3.76 -2.91 3.95
C GLY A 56 -3.39 -2.75 2.48
N PHE A 57 -3.97 -3.55 1.58
CA PHE A 57 -3.65 -3.48 0.16
C PHE A 57 -4.21 -2.24 -0.53
N THR A 58 -5.38 -1.76 -0.13
CA THR A 58 -5.94 -0.52 -0.69
C THR A 58 -5.09 0.68 -0.28
N SER A 59 -4.66 0.77 0.99
CA SER A 59 -3.77 1.84 1.44
C SER A 59 -2.39 1.76 0.78
N TYR A 60 -1.86 0.55 0.59
CA TYR A 60 -0.62 0.33 -0.15
C TYR A 60 -0.76 0.73 -1.62
N PHE A 61 -1.86 0.37 -2.29
CA PHE A 61 -2.13 0.76 -3.67
C PHE A 61 -2.25 2.27 -3.83
N ILE A 62 -2.98 2.95 -2.93
CA ILE A 62 -3.10 4.42 -2.94
C ILE A 62 -1.73 5.09 -2.73
N SER A 63 -0.95 4.60 -1.76
CA SER A 63 0.38 5.15 -1.47
C SER A 63 1.31 4.99 -2.66
N THR A 64 1.41 3.77 -3.21
CA THR A 64 2.23 3.43 -4.37
C THR A 64 1.82 4.22 -5.61
N THR A 65 0.51 4.36 -5.86
CA THR A 65 -0.02 5.19 -6.96
C THR A 65 0.36 6.67 -6.76
N SER A 66 0.23 7.19 -5.54
CA SER A 66 0.58 8.58 -5.23
C SER A 66 2.08 8.86 -5.46
N PHE A 67 2.96 7.94 -5.06
CA PHE A 67 4.40 8.06 -5.29
C PHE A 67 4.80 7.92 -6.77
N LEU A 68 4.10 7.10 -7.55
CA LEU A 68 4.41 6.88 -8.97
C LEU A 68 3.90 8.02 -9.87
N PHE A 69 2.68 8.51 -9.62
CA PHE A 69 2.00 9.44 -10.52
C PHE A 69 2.12 10.91 -10.12
N SER A 70 2.43 11.24 -8.86
CA SER A 70 2.58 12.65 -8.44
C SER A 70 3.98 13.20 -8.73
N PRO A 71 4.16 14.11 -9.71
CA PRO A 71 5.46 14.70 -10.01
C PRO A 71 5.97 15.59 -8.88
N GLU A 72 5.07 16.24 -8.12
CA GLU A 72 5.42 17.07 -6.97
C GLU A 72 6.06 16.26 -5.84
N ILE A 73 5.52 15.07 -5.55
CA ILE A 73 6.07 14.17 -4.52
C ILE A 73 7.44 13.63 -4.95
N ARG A 74 7.63 13.34 -6.24
CA ARG A 74 8.93 12.89 -6.78
C ARG A 74 9.99 13.98 -6.72
N GLN A 75 9.62 15.22 -7.03
CA GLN A 75 10.53 16.37 -6.91
C GLN A 75 10.89 16.64 -5.45
N GLN A 76 9.92 16.62 -4.54
CA GLN A 76 10.17 16.77 -3.11
C GLN A 76 11.02 15.62 -2.54
N TYR A 77 10.82 14.38 -3.02
CA TYR A 77 11.63 13.23 -2.62
C TYR A 77 13.08 13.36 -3.13
N ALA A 78 13.27 13.77 -4.38
CA ALA A 78 14.60 13.96 -4.99
C ALA A 78 15.42 15.07 -4.31
N VAL A 79 14.76 16.16 -3.89
CA VAL A 79 15.40 17.22 -3.08
C VAL A 79 15.81 16.70 -1.70
N ARG A 80 15.05 15.75 -1.15
CA ARG A 80 15.22 15.22 0.21
C ARG A 80 16.22 14.06 0.30
N HIS A 81 16.45 13.35 -0.81
CA HIS A 81 17.34 12.19 -0.92
C HIS A 81 18.26 12.31 -2.15
N PRO A 82 19.34 13.12 -2.08
CA PRO A 82 20.23 13.36 -3.22
C PRO A 82 21.00 12.12 -3.71
N PHE A 83 21.11 11.06 -2.90
CA PHE A 83 21.79 9.80 -3.24
C PHE A 83 20.86 8.74 -3.87
N ALA A 84 19.54 8.94 -3.85
CA ALA A 84 18.55 8.04 -4.45
C ALA A 84 17.31 8.85 -4.89
N PRO A 85 17.41 9.61 -6.00
CA PRO A 85 16.39 10.57 -6.41
C PRO A 85 15.12 9.93 -6.99
N GLU A 86 15.16 8.64 -7.36
CA GLU A 86 13.97 7.91 -7.78
C GLU A 86 13.31 7.23 -6.58
N PRO A 87 11.99 7.37 -6.40
CA PRO A 87 11.27 6.60 -5.40
C PRO A 87 11.53 5.11 -5.62
N THR A 88 11.87 4.38 -4.56
CA THR A 88 12.09 2.92 -4.59
C THR A 88 10.84 2.13 -5.03
N VAL A 89 9.70 2.81 -5.12
CA VAL A 89 8.42 2.27 -5.55
C VAL A 89 8.46 2.00 -7.04
N ARG A 90 8.36 0.73 -7.42
CA ARG A 90 8.42 0.29 -8.81
C ARG A 90 7.02 -0.09 -9.32
N PHE A 91 6.88 -0.18 -10.65
CA PHE A 91 5.59 -0.53 -11.26
C PHE A 91 5.09 -1.92 -10.86
N ASN A 92 5.99 -2.87 -10.59
CA ASN A 92 5.64 -4.19 -10.05
C ASN A 92 4.91 -4.09 -8.70
N ASP A 93 5.29 -3.14 -7.84
CA ASP A 93 4.66 -2.91 -6.53
C ASP A 93 3.22 -2.39 -6.68
N LEU A 94 2.95 -1.61 -7.74
CA LEU A 94 1.60 -1.14 -8.05
C LEU A 94 0.71 -2.28 -8.51
N VAL A 95 1.19 -3.08 -9.47
CA VAL A 95 0.47 -4.25 -9.98
C VAL A 95 0.20 -5.24 -8.86
N PHE A 96 1.17 -5.41 -7.96
CA PHE A 96 1.06 -6.21 -6.76
C PHE A 96 -0.01 -5.73 -5.79
N ALA A 97 0.01 -4.44 -5.46
CA ALA A 97 -0.98 -3.85 -4.56
C ALA A 97 -2.40 -3.96 -5.14
N LEU A 98 -2.55 -3.71 -6.44
CA LEU A 98 -3.81 -3.87 -7.17
C LEU A 98 -4.29 -5.33 -7.15
N HIS A 99 -3.39 -6.26 -7.47
CA HIS A 99 -3.68 -7.69 -7.45
C HIS A 99 -4.13 -8.16 -6.07
N GLY A 100 -3.36 -7.84 -5.02
CA GLY A 100 -3.70 -8.17 -3.64
C GLY A 100 -5.05 -7.59 -3.22
N THR A 101 -5.33 -6.34 -3.62
CA THR A 101 -6.64 -5.70 -3.40
C THR A 101 -7.76 -6.51 -4.03
N ILE A 102 -7.66 -6.85 -5.33
CA ILE A 102 -8.67 -7.63 -6.05
C ILE A 102 -8.88 -9.00 -5.41
N VAL A 103 -7.80 -9.74 -5.11
CA VAL A 103 -7.90 -11.08 -4.51
C VAL A 103 -8.56 -11.01 -3.13
N CYS A 104 -8.24 -9.99 -2.32
CA CYS A 104 -8.86 -9.80 -1.01
C CYS A 104 -10.35 -9.40 -1.13
N PHE A 105 -10.73 -8.59 -2.11
CA PHE A 105 -12.14 -8.31 -2.42
C PHE A 105 -12.90 -9.56 -2.85
N VAL A 106 -12.32 -10.36 -3.75
CA VAL A 106 -12.90 -11.64 -4.17
C VAL A 106 -13.05 -12.55 -2.95
N PHE A 107 -12.03 -12.65 -2.10
CA PHE A 107 -12.08 -13.47 -0.89
C PHE A 107 -13.15 -12.98 0.10
N TYR A 108 -13.27 -11.68 0.32
CA TYR A 108 -14.32 -11.10 1.15
C TYR A 108 -15.72 -11.34 0.55
N SER A 109 -15.85 -11.29 -0.78
CA SER A 109 -17.11 -11.56 -1.46
C SER A 109 -17.62 -12.99 -1.21
N GLN A 110 -16.73 -13.96 -0.94
CA GLN A 110 -17.09 -15.35 -0.62
C GLN A 110 -17.90 -15.48 0.69
N PHE A 111 -17.85 -14.47 1.56
CA PHE A 111 -18.65 -14.44 2.80
C PHE A 111 -20.09 -13.97 2.58
N TYR A 112 -20.46 -13.57 1.35
CA TYR A 112 -21.82 -13.21 0.99
C TYR A 112 -22.54 -14.39 0.33
N PRO A 113 -23.49 -15.05 1.01
CA PRO A 113 -24.20 -16.22 0.46
C PRO A 113 -24.90 -15.90 -0.86
N ARG A 114 -25.38 -14.66 -1.03
CA ARG A 114 -26.09 -14.18 -2.23
C ARG A 114 -25.26 -14.22 -3.50
N LEU A 115 -23.93 -14.09 -3.40
CA LEU A 115 -23.04 -14.05 -4.56
C LEU A 115 -22.52 -15.44 -4.94
N TRP A 116 -22.31 -16.33 -3.97
CA TRP A 116 -21.58 -17.59 -4.18
C TRP A 116 -22.33 -18.88 -3.80
N ASN A 117 -23.52 -18.77 -3.19
CA ASN A 117 -24.28 -19.89 -2.63
C ASN A 117 -23.45 -20.76 -1.66
N PHE A 118 -22.53 -20.14 -0.90
CA PHE A 118 -21.73 -20.84 0.10
C PHE A 118 -22.48 -20.97 1.42
N GLU A 119 -22.24 -22.08 2.12
CA GLU A 119 -22.70 -22.23 3.50
C GLU A 119 -21.91 -21.30 4.42
N VAL A 120 -22.54 -20.19 4.80
CA VAL A 120 -22.01 -19.23 5.77
C VAL A 120 -22.51 -19.59 7.16
N VAL A 121 -21.60 -19.71 8.12
CA VAL A 121 -21.94 -20.02 9.50
C VAL A 121 -22.65 -18.82 10.11
N LYS A 122 -23.88 -19.02 10.62
CA LYS A 122 -24.61 -17.99 11.36
C LYS A 122 -23.77 -17.53 12.55
N GLY A 123 -23.42 -16.24 12.60
CA GLY A 123 -22.62 -15.65 13.66
C GLY A 123 -21.17 -15.29 13.29
N GLN A 124 -20.68 -15.63 12.09
CA GLN A 124 -19.43 -15.07 11.54
C GLN A 124 -19.62 -13.57 11.22
N ARG A 125 -19.47 -12.72 12.23
CA ARG A 125 -19.41 -11.26 12.08
C ARG A 125 -17.97 -10.80 12.22
N ALA A 126 -17.65 -9.66 11.61
CA ALA A 126 -16.36 -9.01 11.82
C ALA A 126 -16.22 -8.60 13.30
N SER A 127 -15.04 -8.81 13.87
CA SER A 127 -14.69 -8.38 15.22
C SER A 127 -14.77 -6.86 15.33
N SER A 128 -15.21 -6.37 16.48
CA SER A 128 -15.25 -4.93 16.79
C SER A 128 -13.88 -4.27 16.60
N THR A 129 -12.78 -4.99 16.86
CA THR A 129 -11.42 -4.49 16.62
C THR A 129 -11.12 -4.31 15.13
N ALA A 130 -11.51 -5.27 14.29
CA ALA A 130 -11.27 -5.20 12.85
C ALA A 130 -12.12 -4.09 12.21
N LEU A 131 -13.38 -3.94 12.65
CA LEU A 131 -14.23 -2.81 12.25
C LEU A 131 -13.67 -1.48 12.74
N GLY A 132 -13.13 -1.43 13.96
CA GLY A 132 -12.46 -0.25 14.50
C GLY A 132 -11.26 0.18 13.66
N ILE A 133 -10.43 -0.76 13.21
CA ILE A 133 -9.30 -0.48 12.30
C ILE A 133 -9.82 0.02 10.94
N PHE A 134 -10.85 -0.63 10.39
CA PHE A 134 -11.44 -0.23 9.11
C PHE A 134 -12.00 1.19 9.15
N TYR A 135 -12.92 1.47 10.06
CA TYR A 135 -13.53 2.80 10.20
C TYR A 135 -12.51 3.84 10.69
N GLY A 136 -11.61 3.47 11.60
CA GLY A 136 -10.54 4.33 12.09
C GLY A 136 -9.60 4.78 10.98
N SER A 137 -9.27 3.89 10.03
CA SER A 137 -8.45 4.24 8.87
C SER A 137 -9.16 5.24 7.96
N ILE A 138 -10.46 5.03 7.68
CA ILE A 138 -11.27 5.95 6.86
C ILE A 138 -11.40 7.31 7.54
N ILE A 139 -11.73 7.34 8.83
CA ILE A 139 -11.89 8.56 9.62
C ILE A 139 -10.55 9.29 9.73
N GLY A 140 -9.45 8.59 9.99
CA GLY A 140 -8.12 9.20 10.06
C GLY A 140 -7.71 9.88 8.75
N VAL A 141 -7.99 9.25 7.61
CA VAL A 141 -7.76 9.87 6.30
C VAL A 141 -8.68 11.07 6.10
N ALA A 142 -9.96 10.96 6.41
CA ALA A 142 -10.92 12.06 6.29
C ALA A 142 -10.54 13.26 7.17
N ILE A 143 -10.13 13.02 8.42
CA ILE A 143 -9.60 14.05 9.32
C ILE A 143 -8.35 14.69 8.72
N THR A 144 -7.40 13.89 8.22
CA THR A 144 -6.18 14.44 7.61
C THR A 144 -6.51 15.34 6.42
N VAL A 145 -7.39 14.89 5.52
CA VAL A 145 -7.85 15.68 4.37
C VAL A 145 -8.58 16.95 4.81
N LEU A 146 -9.44 16.85 5.83
CA LEU A 146 -10.17 18.00 6.38
C LEU A 146 -9.21 19.01 7.00
N LEU A 147 -8.26 18.57 7.84
CA LEU A 147 -7.24 19.43 8.43
C LEU A 147 -6.43 20.10 7.32
N VAL A 148 -5.94 19.35 6.34
CA VAL A 148 -5.22 19.92 5.20
C VAL A 148 -6.08 20.95 4.47
N SER A 149 -7.37 20.70 4.26
CA SER A 149 -8.27 21.61 3.54
C SER A 149 -8.60 22.87 4.34
N LEU A 150 -8.77 22.76 5.66
CA LEU A 150 -9.05 23.88 6.56
C LEU A 150 -7.80 24.74 6.81
N PHE A 151 -6.64 24.12 6.95
CA PHE A 151 -5.36 24.81 7.12
C PHE A 151 -4.70 25.23 5.79
N LYS A 152 -5.19 24.75 4.64
CA LYS A 152 -4.76 25.20 3.29
C LYS A 152 -5.21 26.62 2.97
N GLY A 153 -6.28 27.12 3.59
CA GLY A 153 -6.89 28.43 3.32
C GLY A 153 -6.00 29.67 3.57
N GLY A 154 -4.69 29.51 3.75
CA GLY A 154 -3.73 30.61 3.83
C GLY A 154 -2.26 30.22 3.55
N ARG A 155 -1.97 29.05 2.95
CA ARG A 155 -0.58 28.56 2.77
C ARG A 155 -0.31 27.94 1.38
N ASP A 156 -0.76 28.61 0.33
CA ASP A 156 -0.32 28.30 -1.06
C ASP A 156 1.00 29.00 -1.41
N THR A 157 1.93 29.10 -0.46
CA THR A 157 3.24 29.71 -0.70
C THR A 157 4.33 28.67 -0.47
N ALA A 158 5.30 28.60 -1.37
CA ALA A 158 6.49 27.75 -1.28
C ALA A 158 7.20 27.81 0.09
N ASP A 159 6.99 28.89 0.86
CA ASP A 159 7.46 29.07 2.25
C ASP A 159 6.92 28.04 3.25
N SER A 160 5.71 27.49 3.08
CA SER A 160 5.19 26.48 4.03
C SER A 160 5.99 25.18 4.00
N TRP A 161 6.66 24.89 2.89
CA TRP A 161 7.57 23.76 2.75
C TRP A 161 8.98 24.12 3.26
N ALA A 162 9.39 25.39 3.14
CA ALA A 162 10.65 25.88 3.69
C ALA A 162 10.71 25.77 5.22
N ASP A 163 9.59 25.96 5.93
CA ASP A 163 9.54 25.81 7.39
C ASP A 163 9.83 24.38 7.87
N ILE A 164 9.41 23.35 7.10
CA ILE A 164 9.74 21.95 7.41
C ILE A 164 11.24 21.68 7.20
N ASP A 165 11.87 22.36 6.24
CA ASP A 165 13.30 22.26 5.97
C ASP A 165 14.16 23.09 6.95
N VAL A 166 13.65 24.21 7.48
CA VAL A 166 14.29 25.02 8.54
C VAL A 166 14.33 24.26 9.87
N VAL A 167 13.28 23.52 10.21
CA VAL A 167 13.28 22.66 11.40
C VAL A 167 14.32 21.53 11.23
N ARG A 168 14.44 20.96 10.03
CA ARG A 168 15.42 19.92 9.73
C ARG A 168 16.87 20.42 9.75
N SER A 169 17.15 21.60 9.19
CA SER A 169 18.49 22.17 9.20
C SER A 169 18.96 22.50 10.61
N ARG A 170 18.07 23.00 11.49
CA ARG A 170 18.34 23.19 12.93
C ARG A 170 18.64 21.89 13.67
N VAL A 171 17.90 20.81 13.39
CA VAL A 171 18.16 19.50 14.00
C VAL A 171 19.51 18.92 13.54
N SER A 172 19.91 19.15 12.29
CA SER A 172 21.21 18.71 11.77
C SER A 172 22.41 19.48 12.36
N GLN A 173 22.22 20.76 12.72
CA GLN A 173 23.24 21.57 13.41
C GLN A 173 23.46 21.11 14.85
N PHE A 174 22.41 20.65 15.55
CA PHE A 174 22.51 20.10 16.91
C PHE A 174 23.19 18.73 16.97
N ARG A 175 23.30 18.01 15.84
CA ARG A 175 23.87 16.66 15.78
C ARG A 175 25.35 16.63 15.36
N ARG A 176 26.01 17.79 15.24
CA ARG A 176 27.46 17.84 15.09
C ARG A 176 28.10 17.75 16.49
N PRO A 177 28.77 16.64 16.86
CA PRO A 177 29.65 16.67 18.03
C PRO A 177 30.77 17.69 17.75
N ARG A 178 31.08 18.51 18.75
CA ARG A 178 32.24 19.40 18.73
C ARG A 178 33.52 18.61 18.60
#